data_AF-A0A931CT59-F1
#
_entry.id   AF-A0A931CT59-F1
#
_cell.length_a   1.000
_cell.length_b   1.000
_cell.length_c   1.000
_cell.angle_alpha   90.00
_cell.angle_beta   90.00
_cell.angle_gamma   90.00
#
_symmetry.space_group_name_H-M   'P 1'
#
loop_
_entity.id
_entity.type
_entity.pdbx_description
1 polymer ?
#
loop_
_entity_poly.entity_id
_entity_poly.type
_entity_poly.pdbx_seq_one_letter_code
_entity_poly.pdbx_strand_id
1 'polypeptide(L)'
;LRQHFFNENKDRSIFRKNIGRALLNQNNDPFIETWEINLTTRKSKNKYSSFIDFGYQKSIEAQVSRYIQNNFSFSVFEVTEKEERLQIESKMISTVSRCECCKASKEWLGNSSPKHKIVKSGLWLVNELYKTPFDASGIDHLSKVIRG
;
A
#
# COMPACT_ATOMS: atom_id res chain seq x y z
N LEU A 1 -10.63 2.91 -2.89
CA LEU A 1 -10.88 3.66 -1.63
C LEU A 1 -11.51 2.81 -0.52
N ARG A 2 -12.69 2.18 -0.73
CA ARG A 2 -13.40 1.37 0.29
C ARG A 2 -12.51 0.40 1.08
N GLN A 3 -11.71 -0.42 0.39
CA GLN A 3 -10.85 -1.43 1.02
C GLN A 3 -9.62 -0.88 1.76
N HIS A 4 -9.28 0.40 1.57
CA HIS A 4 -8.03 0.96 2.10
C HIS A 4 -8.31 1.97 3.20
N PHE A 5 -9.35 2.79 3.00
CA PHE A 5 -9.69 3.91 3.87
C PHE A 5 -10.77 3.56 4.91
N PHE A 6 -11.81 2.83 4.50
CA PHE A 6 -12.97 2.56 5.36
C PHE A 6 -12.93 1.16 5.98
N ASN A 7 -12.54 0.16 5.19
CA ASN A 7 -12.54 -1.22 5.66
C ASN A 7 -11.19 -1.58 6.30
N GLU A 8 -11.24 -1.92 7.57
CA GLU A 8 -10.09 -2.33 8.38
C GLU A 8 -9.72 -3.80 8.09
N ASN A 9 -9.07 -4.04 6.95
CA ASN A 9 -8.71 -5.39 6.53
C ASN A 9 -7.42 -5.44 5.69
N LYS A 10 -6.31 -5.82 6.35
CA LYS A 10 -4.98 -6.01 5.76
C LYS A 10 -4.95 -7.05 4.66
N ASP A 11 -5.76 -8.11 4.76
CA ASP A 11 -5.71 -9.21 3.80
C ASP A 11 -6.34 -8.82 2.46
N ARG A 12 -7.16 -7.77 2.47
CA ARG A 12 -7.77 -7.15 1.27
C ARG A 12 -7.06 -5.88 0.83
N SER A 13 -6.01 -5.44 1.53
CA SER A 13 -5.27 -4.23 1.20
C SER A 13 -3.78 -4.40 1.48
N ILE A 14 -3.00 -4.52 0.41
CA ILE A 14 -1.53 -4.54 0.52
C ILE A 14 -0.99 -3.27 1.19
N PHE A 15 -1.67 -2.15 0.96
CA PHE A 15 -1.35 -0.87 1.54
C PHE A 15 -1.49 -0.89 3.07
N ARG A 16 -2.64 -1.35 3.61
CA ARG A 16 -2.84 -1.52 5.06
C ARG A 16 -1.87 -2.54 5.65
N LYS A 17 -1.64 -3.65 4.94
CA LYS A 17 -0.66 -4.66 5.36
C LYS A 17 0.73 -4.07 5.51
N ASN A 18 1.17 -3.23 4.57
CA ASN A 18 2.48 -2.58 4.61
C ASN A 18 2.62 -1.54 5.71
N ILE A 19 1.58 -0.76 5.99
CA ILE A 19 1.60 0.18 7.12
C ILE A 19 1.67 -0.59 8.44
N GLY A 20 0.85 -1.64 8.60
CA GLY A 20 0.91 -2.49 9.80
C GLY A 20 2.27 -3.16 9.99
N ARG A 21 2.91 -3.63 8.90
CA ARG A 21 4.30 -4.14 8.96
C ARG A 21 5.28 -3.11 9.52
N ALA A 22 5.17 -1.85 9.08
CA ALA A 22 6.06 -0.80 9.53
C ALA A 22 5.82 -0.43 11.01
N LEU A 23 4.55 -0.36 11.46
CA LEU A 23 4.20 -0.14 12.87
C LEU A 23 4.79 -1.24 13.77
N LEU A 24 4.56 -2.50 13.40
CA LEU A 24 5.03 -3.64 14.19
C LEU A 24 6.56 -3.72 14.21
N ASN A 25 7.21 -3.52 13.06
CA ASN A 25 8.66 -3.56 12.95
C ASN A 25 9.33 -2.42 13.72
N GLN A 26 8.76 -1.20 13.69
CA GLN A 26 9.25 -0.07 14.47
C GLN A 26 9.28 -0.37 15.98
N ASN A 27 8.29 -1.12 16.46
CA ASN A 27 8.15 -1.48 17.87
C ASN A 27 8.85 -2.80 18.24
N ASN A 28 9.55 -3.45 17.30
CA ASN A 28 10.09 -4.81 17.47
C ASN A 28 9.02 -5.81 17.97
N ASP A 29 7.80 -5.66 17.47
CA ASP A 29 6.65 -6.43 17.91
C ASP A 29 6.62 -7.82 17.24
N PRO A 30 6.66 -8.93 18.01
CA PRO A 30 6.65 -10.28 17.45
C PRO A 30 5.36 -10.60 16.69
N PHE A 31 4.27 -9.85 16.90
CA PHE A 31 3.03 -10.03 16.15
C PHE A 31 3.19 -9.79 14.64
N ILE A 32 4.31 -9.21 14.19
CA ILE A 32 4.67 -9.13 12.78
C ILE A 32 4.64 -10.48 12.07
N GLU A 33 5.01 -11.58 12.75
CA GLU A 33 4.97 -12.93 12.20
C GLU A 33 3.53 -13.36 11.88
N THR A 34 2.63 -13.13 12.84
CA THR A 34 1.20 -13.41 12.70
C THR A 34 0.53 -12.47 11.69
N TRP A 35 0.96 -11.21 11.62
CA TRP A 35 0.46 -10.21 10.68
C TRP A 35 0.68 -10.63 9.21
N GLU A 36 1.74 -11.37 8.93
CA GLU A 36 2.02 -11.89 7.59
C GLU A 36 1.01 -12.93 7.10
N ILE A 37 0.34 -13.63 8.01
CA ILE A 37 -0.61 -14.71 7.69
C ILE A 37 -1.80 -14.11 6.92
N ASN A 38 -2.06 -14.64 5.72
CA ASN A 38 -3.19 -14.23 4.89
C ASN A 38 -4.39 -15.13 5.14
N LEU A 39 -5.49 -14.60 5.67
CA LEU A 39 -6.71 -15.33 5.99
C LEU A 39 -7.78 -15.23 4.90
N THR A 40 -7.45 -14.83 3.68
CA THR A 40 -8.45 -14.68 2.61
C THR A 40 -9.10 -16.02 2.23
N THR A 41 -8.36 -17.12 2.27
CA THR A 41 -8.87 -18.44 1.89
C THR A 41 -9.43 -19.20 3.09
N ARG A 42 -10.49 -19.99 2.89
CA ARG A 42 -11.08 -20.84 3.95
C ARG A 42 -10.07 -21.82 4.54
N LYS A 43 -9.21 -22.42 3.69
CA LYS A 43 -8.13 -23.31 4.13
C LYS A 43 -7.18 -22.62 5.10
N SER A 44 -6.79 -21.37 4.81
CA SER A 44 -5.91 -20.59 5.66
C SER A 44 -6.59 -20.22 6.99
N LYS A 45 -7.85 -19.76 6.96
CA LYS A 45 -8.64 -19.50 8.16
C LYS A 45 -8.71 -20.71 9.08
N ASN A 46 -9.08 -21.87 8.55
CA ASN A 46 -9.19 -23.08 9.35
C ASN A 46 -7.85 -23.49 9.99
N LYS A 47 -6.72 -23.25 9.30
CA LYS A 47 -5.40 -23.63 9.78
C LYS A 47 -4.85 -22.66 10.82
N TYR A 48 -5.07 -21.35 10.65
CA TYR A 48 -4.33 -20.35 11.42
C TYR A 48 -5.17 -19.55 12.41
N SER A 49 -6.50 -19.51 12.29
CA SER A 49 -7.34 -18.65 13.16
C SER A 49 -7.13 -18.88 14.66
N SER A 50 -6.85 -20.11 15.10
CA SER A 50 -6.60 -20.42 16.51
C SER A 50 -5.29 -19.83 17.06
N PHE A 51 -4.35 -19.45 16.18
CA PHE A 51 -3.04 -18.91 16.54
C PHE A 51 -2.99 -17.38 16.46
N ILE A 52 -4.10 -16.74 16.12
CA ILE A 52 -4.16 -15.30 15.87
C ILE A 52 -4.95 -14.65 17.00
N ASP A 53 -4.29 -13.73 17.71
CA ASP A 53 -4.98 -12.79 18.56
C ASP A 53 -5.72 -11.76 17.69
N PHE A 54 -7.00 -12.03 17.43
CA PHE A 54 -7.85 -11.13 16.65
C PHE A 54 -8.16 -9.80 17.37
N GLY A 55 -8.13 -9.79 18.71
CA GLY A 55 -8.29 -8.56 19.48
C GLY A 55 -7.10 -7.63 19.23
N TYR A 56 -5.89 -8.19 19.32
CA TYR A 56 -4.67 -7.46 19.03
C TYR A 56 -4.59 -7.06 17.56
N GLN A 57 -4.89 -7.96 16.62
CA GLN A 57 -4.94 -7.63 15.19
C GLN A 57 -5.86 -6.44 14.90
N LYS A 58 -7.04 -6.41 15.53
CA LYS A 58 -8.01 -5.30 15.39
C LYS A 58 -7.42 -4.00 15.95
N SER A 59 -6.67 -4.06 17.04
CA SER A 59 -6.01 -2.88 17.61
C SER A 59 -4.93 -2.30 16.67
N ILE A 60 -4.16 -3.16 15.99
CA ILE A 60 -3.17 -2.74 14.98
C ILE A 60 -3.88 -2.18 13.75
N GLU A 61 -4.95 -2.81 13.26
CA GLU A 61 -5.77 -2.27 12.17
C GLU A 61 -6.33 -0.88 12.48
N ALA A 62 -6.79 -0.64 13.71
CA ALA A 62 -7.26 0.69 14.12
C ALA A 62 -6.12 1.73 14.11
N GLN A 63 -4.90 1.35 14.47
CA GLN A 63 -3.72 2.21 14.32
C GLN A 63 -3.41 2.52 12.85
N VAL A 64 -3.49 1.50 11.98
CA VAL A 64 -3.35 1.67 10.53
C VAL A 64 -4.41 2.64 10.00
N SER A 65 -5.67 2.52 10.43
CA SER A 65 -6.75 3.45 10.04
C SER A 65 -6.42 4.88 10.44
N ARG A 66 -6.03 5.12 11.70
CA ARG A 66 -5.64 6.45 12.17
C ARG A 66 -4.49 7.02 11.35
N TYR A 67 -3.47 6.22 11.06
CA TYR A 67 -2.35 6.65 10.23
C TYR A 67 -2.81 7.06 8.83
N ILE A 68 -3.66 6.25 8.18
CA ILE A 68 -4.18 6.57 6.84
C ILE A 68 -5.02 7.85 6.88
N GLN A 69 -5.95 7.97 7.82
CA GLN A 69 -6.87 9.11 7.91
C GLN A 69 -6.14 10.43 8.21
N ASN A 70 -5.04 10.38 8.97
CA ASN A 70 -4.29 11.58 9.35
C ASN A 70 -3.27 12.02 8.28
N ASN A 71 -2.77 11.11 7.44
CA ASN A 71 -1.62 11.38 6.57
C ASN A 71 -1.95 11.32 5.07
N PHE A 72 -3.15 10.88 4.67
CA PHE A 72 -3.49 10.66 3.26
C PHE A 72 -4.65 11.53 2.80
N SER A 73 -4.48 12.10 1.62
CA SER A 73 -5.56 12.63 0.78
C SER A 73 -5.75 11.72 -0.44
N PHE A 74 -6.96 11.67 -0.97
CA PHE A 74 -7.30 10.85 -2.14
C PHE A 74 -7.85 11.73 -3.25
N SER A 75 -7.36 11.50 -4.47
CA SER A 75 -7.97 11.97 -5.71
C SER A 75 -8.47 10.76 -6.50
N VAL A 76 -9.63 10.89 -7.13
CA VAL A 76 -10.28 9.81 -7.87
C VAL A 76 -10.72 10.35 -9.23
N PHE A 77 -10.35 9.63 -10.28
CA PHE A 77 -10.78 9.87 -11.65
C PHE A 77 -11.16 8.53 -12.29
N GLU A 78 -12.03 8.59 -13.30
CA GLU A 78 -12.54 7.40 -13.97
C GLU A 78 -11.63 7.00 -15.14
N VAL A 79 -11.42 5.69 -15.28
CA VAL A 79 -10.83 5.05 -16.47
C VAL A 79 -11.65 3.80 -16.74
N THR A 80 -12.40 3.81 -17.83
CA THR A 80 -13.36 2.75 -18.17
C THR A 80 -12.65 1.48 -18.63
N GLU A 81 -11.64 1.63 -19.49
CA GLU A 81 -10.89 0.53 -20.06
C GLU A 81 -9.90 -0.07 -19.06
N LYS A 82 -10.01 -1.39 -18.84
CA LYS A 82 -9.22 -2.10 -17.82
C LYS A 82 -7.74 -2.08 -18.15
N GLU A 83 -7.39 -2.36 -19.40
CA GLU A 83 -6.01 -2.42 -19.89
C GLU A 83 -5.35 -1.05 -19.76
N GLU A 84 -6.07 0.02 -20.13
CA GLU A 84 -5.62 1.39 -19.94
C GLU A 84 -5.40 1.72 -18.46
N ARG A 85 -6.36 1.38 -17.59
CA ARG A 85 -6.24 1.60 -16.14
C ARG A 85 -5.00 0.92 -15.56
N LEU A 86 -4.72 -0.32 -15.97
CA LEU A 86 -3.53 -1.05 -15.53
C LEU A 86 -2.23 -0.42 -16.05
N GLN A 87 -2.23 0.05 -17.30
CA GLN A 87 -1.07 0.77 -17.86
C GLN A 87 -0.81 2.08 -17.13
N ILE A 88 -1.86 2.88 -16.86
CA ILE A 88 -1.78 4.13 -16.10
C ILE A 88 -1.24 3.83 -14.70
N GLU A 89 -1.79 2.85 -13.98
CA GLU A 89 -1.31 2.45 -12.64
C GLU A 89 0.18 2.11 -12.66
N SER A 90 0.60 1.24 -13.60
CA SER A 90 1.99 0.81 -13.74
C SER A 90 2.93 1.98 -14.02
N LYS A 91 2.58 2.83 -15.01
CA LYS A 91 3.39 3.99 -15.41
C LYS A 91 3.45 5.05 -14.32
N MET A 92 2.35 5.32 -13.60
CA MET A 92 2.33 6.27 -12.47
C MET A 92 3.31 5.82 -11.38
N ILE A 93 3.20 4.56 -10.95
CA ILE A 93 4.09 3.98 -9.93
C ILE A 93 5.55 4.03 -10.39
N SER A 94 5.81 3.64 -11.65
CA SER A 94 7.15 3.64 -12.21
C SER A 94 7.76 5.05 -12.27
N THR A 95 6.98 6.04 -12.70
CA THR A 95 7.41 7.44 -12.80
C THR A 95 7.86 7.99 -11.45
N VAL A 96 7.08 7.77 -10.39
CA VAL A 96 7.45 8.23 -9.04
C VAL A 96 8.62 7.43 -8.48
N SER A 97 8.62 6.11 -8.62
CA SER A 97 9.69 5.26 -8.06
C SER A 97 11.06 5.45 -8.73
N ARG A 98 11.12 5.95 -9.97
CA ARG A 98 12.38 6.27 -10.68
C ARG A 98 12.83 7.73 -10.51
N CYS A 99 12.04 8.56 -9.83
CA CYS A 99 12.39 9.96 -9.62
C CYS A 99 13.52 10.08 -8.58
N GLU A 100 14.72 10.45 -9.03
CA GLU A 100 15.90 10.59 -8.17
C GLU A 100 15.78 11.73 -7.14
N CYS A 101 14.95 12.73 -7.45
CA CYS A 101 14.65 13.86 -6.58
C CYS A 101 13.55 13.53 -5.55
N CYS A 102 12.73 12.51 -5.80
CA CYS A 102 11.60 12.16 -4.96
C CYS A 102 12.09 11.26 -3.83
N LYS A 103 12.02 11.76 -2.60
CA LYS A 103 12.46 11.04 -1.40
C LYS A 103 11.38 11.11 -0.34
N ALA A 104 11.21 10.01 0.40
CA ALA A 104 10.38 10.01 1.58
C ALA A 104 10.94 10.98 2.63
N SER A 105 10.06 11.57 3.43
CA SER A 105 10.47 12.36 4.59
C SER A 105 11.20 11.47 5.61
N LYS A 106 12.08 12.06 6.42
CA LYS A 106 12.80 11.34 7.48
C LYS A 106 11.85 10.70 8.50
N GLU A 107 10.78 11.41 8.82
CA GLU A 107 9.74 10.96 9.77
C GLU A 107 8.70 10.04 9.13
N TRP A 108 8.86 9.66 7.87
CA TRP A 108 7.92 8.74 7.22
C TRP A 108 7.99 7.36 7.87
N LEU A 109 6.85 6.88 8.38
CA LEU A 109 6.73 5.56 9.01
C LEU A 109 7.28 4.42 8.13
N GLY A 110 7.17 4.56 6.79
CA GLY A 110 7.68 3.56 5.85
C GLY A 110 9.19 3.32 5.92
N ASN A 111 9.96 4.24 6.52
CA ASN A 111 11.39 4.03 6.80
C ASN A 111 11.63 2.88 7.79
N SER A 112 10.64 2.55 8.61
CA SER A 112 10.67 1.39 9.52
C SER A 112 10.14 0.11 8.87
N SER A 113 9.90 0.09 7.55
CA SER A 113 9.35 -1.09 6.90
C SER A 113 10.36 -2.25 6.89
N PRO A 114 9.96 -3.49 7.20
CA PRO A 114 10.81 -4.67 7.01
C PRO A 114 11.03 -5.01 5.53
N LYS A 115 10.33 -4.33 4.59
CA LYS A 115 10.49 -4.54 3.16
C LYS A 115 11.42 -3.46 2.60
N HIS A 116 12.67 -3.84 2.32
CA HIS A 116 13.67 -2.92 1.75
C HIS A 116 13.19 -2.18 0.48
N LYS A 117 12.37 -2.83 -0.36
CA LYS A 117 11.78 -2.18 -1.55
C LYS A 117 10.90 -0.97 -1.21
N ILE A 118 10.18 -1.00 -0.07
CA ILE A 118 9.32 0.10 0.41
C ILE A 118 10.19 1.24 0.91
N VAL A 119 11.20 0.93 1.73
CA VAL A 119 12.15 1.92 2.26
C VAL A 119 12.85 2.65 1.11
N LYS A 120 13.37 1.89 0.13
CA LYS A 120 14.11 2.45 -1.01
C LYS A 120 13.24 3.26 -1.96
N SER A 121 12.01 2.81 -2.24
CA SER A 121 11.14 3.49 -3.20
C SER A 121 10.41 4.70 -2.63
N GLY A 122 10.28 4.80 -1.30
CA GLY A 122 9.41 5.78 -0.68
C GLY A 122 7.91 5.51 -0.91
N LEU A 123 7.53 4.30 -1.33
CA LEU A 123 6.16 3.94 -1.69
C LEU A 123 5.67 2.72 -0.88
N TRP A 124 4.40 2.75 -0.48
CA TRP A 124 3.73 1.69 0.29
C TRP A 124 3.37 0.42 -0.52
N LEU A 125 4.08 0.15 -1.62
CA LEU A 125 3.85 -0.98 -2.51
C LEU A 125 5.18 -1.47 -3.10
N VAL A 126 5.17 -2.68 -3.66
CA VAL A 126 6.37 -3.32 -4.23
C VAL A 126 6.22 -3.74 -5.69
N ASN A 127 4.97 -3.80 -6.19
CA ASN A 127 4.67 -4.14 -7.58
C ASN A 127 4.84 -2.89 -8.45
N GLU A 128 5.09 -3.07 -9.74
CA GLU A 128 5.23 -1.98 -10.73
C GLU A 128 6.38 -0.99 -10.50
N LEU A 129 7.11 -1.08 -9.38
CA LEU A 129 8.28 -0.25 -9.10
C LEU A 129 9.35 -0.40 -10.20
N TYR A 130 9.95 0.73 -10.57
CA TYR A 130 11.12 0.81 -11.47
C TYR A 130 10.91 0.24 -12.89
N LYS A 131 9.66 0.06 -13.34
CA LYS A 131 9.34 -0.34 -14.73
C LYS A 131 9.52 0.82 -15.73
N THR A 132 8.71 0.87 -16.79
CA THR A 132 8.69 1.96 -17.77
C THR A 132 7.85 3.13 -17.21
N PRO A 133 8.44 4.34 -17.03
CA PRO A 133 7.70 5.51 -16.60
C PRO A 133 6.85 6.08 -17.74
N PHE A 134 6.11 7.15 -17.47
CA PHE A 134 5.51 7.96 -18.52
C PHE A 134 6.59 8.69 -19.34
N ASP A 135 6.32 8.78 -20.64
CA ASP A 135 6.91 9.74 -21.55
C ASP A 135 6.01 10.99 -21.64
N ALA A 136 6.45 12.01 -22.40
CA ALA A 136 5.72 13.27 -22.52
C ALA A 136 4.30 13.09 -23.09
N SER A 137 4.14 12.25 -24.11
CA SER A 137 2.82 11.92 -24.68
C SER A 137 1.92 11.20 -23.67
N GLY A 138 2.48 10.29 -22.87
CA GLY A 138 1.74 9.60 -21.82
C GLY A 138 1.27 10.53 -20.69
N ILE A 139 2.05 11.56 -20.34
CA ILE A 139 1.62 12.59 -19.37
C ILE A 139 0.51 13.48 -19.96
N ASP A 140 0.60 13.86 -21.23
CA ASP A 140 -0.46 14.61 -21.92
C ASP A 140 -1.77 13.81 -21.96
N HIS A 141 -1.67 12.52 -22.30
CA HIS A 141 -2.81 11.61 -22.28
C HIS A 141 -3.45 11.51 -20.89
N LEU A 142 -2.65 11.26 -19.84
CA LEU A 142 -3.13 11.21 -18.46
C LEU A 142 -3.83 12.52 -18.05
N SER A 143 -3.32 13.66 -18.50
CA SER A 143 -3.91 14.97 -18.20
C SER A 143 -5.29 15.14 -18.83
N LYS A 144 -5.52 14.59 -20.03
CA LYS A 144 -6.85 14.58 -20.67
C LYS A 144 -7.81 13.67 -19.91
N VAL A 145 -7.37 12.46 -19.57
CA VAL A 145 -8.15 11.49 -18.78
C VAL A 145 -8.61 12.10 -17.44
N ILE A 146 -7.77 12.87 -16.76
CA ILE A 146 -8.11 13.50 -15.48
C ILE A 146 -9.14 14.63 -15.64
N ARG A 147 -9.15 15.33 -16.79
CA ARG A 147 -10.05 16.47 -17.02
C ARG A 147 -11.47 16.06 -17.44
N GLY A 148 -11.62 14.86 -18.01
CA GLY A 148 -12.87 14.40 -18.61
C GLY A 148 -12.98 14.87 -20.05
#